data_AF-A0A1I4CNQ2-F1
#
_entry.id   AF-A0A1I4CNQ2-F1
#
_cell.length_a   1.000
_cell.length_b   1.000
_cell.length_c   1.000
_cell.angle_alpha   90.00
_cell.angle_beta   90.00
_cell.angle_gamma   90.00
#
_symmetry.space_group_name_H-M   'P 1'
#
loop_
_entity.id
_entity.type
_entity.pdbx_description
1 polymer ?
#
loop_
_entity_poly.entity_id
_entity_poly.type
_entity_poly.pdbx_seq_one_letter_code
_entity_poly.pdbx_strand_id
1 'polypeptide(L)'
;MGQRKRTILRVDLTTQTVRSERVRERWLREYVGGKGLGARYLYEDVPAGADPLGPDNCLAFLLGPLSGHLPGETRYAAVTKSPLTGAFLDSYSGGSFPARLAGSLGESLGLVVEGRASEPVVLVVDEGDARIEPASDVWGADTVETAERFSDAAVACIGPAGEARVGYATIASDGGEHHAGRGGAGAVMGSKRLKAVVARGDPPETPPDLARLREQDGAAFADGETGRWLTAGETLESVDFANEVGVLASEGWQHGQFDGADDIGVEAARDASVGRENPEDAVPGGFRVETDGDESVPRGAAPMTLGAGLGIDDFDVVAALGATCDRLGLDVISAGNAVAWAARADEDGRIDADVSFGDGDAARDLLARIARRDGSVADALADGVDAANDRFGGDYIPTVKSMAVPSYDPRGAVAMALAYATSDRGGCHRRARPVEREAFARDDWSTADRVRAVITAQNTRSVLWSLVADDFAGETLWDDFGREWLAASGREYSRDELRDAGRRIWTLVRLFNVREGFTRADDELPTAFRRPLTGGPAAGRRIDAAGFERLLDAYYAARGWGDDGLPTPEVVERLGLADVVDADTPLSADPTTAPTASTTAHPETNDD
;
A
#
# COMPACT_ATOMS: atom_id res chain seq x y z
N MET A 1 0.60 15.41 29.95
CA MET A 1 0.10 14.02 30.03
C MET A 1 -0.93 13.90 28.93
N GLY A 2 -0.53 13.38 27.76
CA GLY A 2 -1.34 13.44 26.53
C GLY A 2 -2.70 12.75 26.69
N GLN A 3 -3.73 13.28 26.01
CA GLN A 3 -5.05 12.65 25.94
C GLN A 3 -4.90 11.23 25.38
N ARG A 4 -5.33 10.23 26.15
CA ARG A 4 -5.27 8.84 25.70
C ARG A 4 -6.35 8.63 24.64
N LYS A 5 -5.94 8.53 23.38
CA LYS A 5 -6.83 8.17 22.27
C LYS A 5 -7.48 6.80 22.54
N ARG A 6 -8.81 6.79 22.64
CA ARG A 6 -9.63 5.68 23.18
C ARG A 6 -10.97 5.50 22.46
N THR A 7 -11.31 6.39 21.53
CA THR A 7 -12.56 6.32 20.78
C THR A 7 -12.32 6.17 19.27
N ILE A 8 -13.38 5.86 18.54
CA ILE A 8 -13.47 5.92 17.08
C ILE A 8 -14.77 6.68 16.75
N LEU A 9 -14.72 7.55 15.74
CA LEU A 9 -15.92 8.18 15.20
C LEU A 9 -16.58 7.21 14.21
N ARG A 10 -17.80 6.77 14.50
CA ARG A 10 -18.64 5.99 13.57
C ARG A 10 -19.49 6.96 12.77
N VAL A 11 -19.42 6.87 11.44
CA VAL A 11 -20.17 7.71 10.52
C VAL A 11 -21.03 6.82 9.63
N ASP A 12 -22.34 6.90 9.76
CA ASP A 12 -23.27 6.24 8.84
C ASP A 12 -23.83 7.27 7.87
N LEU A 13 -23.42 7.16 6.60
CA LEU A 13 -23.82 8.08 5.54
C LEU A 13 -25.27 7.87 5.07
N THR A 14 -25.85 6.70 5.31
CA THR A 14 -27.25 6.40 4.96
C THR A 14 -28.19 7.11 5.91
N THR A 15 -27.91 7.02 7.21
CA THR A 15 -28.72 7.66 8.27
C THR A 15 -28.25 9.07 8.61
N GLN A 16 -27.13 9.50 8.04
CA GLN A 16 -26.45 10.77 8.30
C GLN A 16 -26.15 10.97 9.79
N THR A 17 -25.65 9.93 10.46
CA THR A 17 -25.34 9.97 11.89
C THR A 17 -23.84 9.88 12.14
N VAL A 18 -23.40 10.62 13.17
CA VAL A 18 -22.03 10.55 13.70
C VAL A 18 -22.12 10.23 15.18
N ARG A 19 -21.35 9.24 15.64
CA ARG A 19 -21.28 8.87 17.06
C ARG A 19 -19.85 8.51 17.45
N SER A 20 -19.48 8.84 18.67
CA SER A 20 -18.23 8.37 19.27
C SER A 20 -18.43 7.01 19.93
N GLU A 21 -17.63 6.03 19.53
CA GLU A 21 -17.60 4.69 20.11
C GLU A 21 -16.32 4.51 20.93
N ARG A 22 -16.44 3.99 22.16
CA ARG A 22 -15.27 3.60 22.94
C ARG A 22 -14.68 2.31 22.39
N VAL A 23 -13.40 2.35 22.01
CA VAL A 23 -12.66 1.16 21.58
C VAL A 23 -12.53 0.18 22.76
N ARG A 24 -12.79 -1.10 22.50
CA ARG A 24 -12.62 -2.18 23.49
C ARG A 24 -11.17 -2.17 23.99
N GLU A 25 -10.96 -2.17 25.30
CA GLU A 25 -9.61 -2.05 25.89
C GLU A 25 -8.67 -3.17 25.42
N ARG A 26 -9.22 -4.39 25.31
CA ARG A 26 -8.53 -5.55 24.73
C ARG A 26 -7.98 -5.25 23.33
N TRP A 27 -8.75 -4.56 22.49
CA TRP A 27 -8.33 -4.27 21.12
C TRP A 27 -7.20 -3.24 21.08
N LEU A 28 -7.25 -2.21 21.92
CA LEU A 28 -6.17 -1.23 22.04
C LEU A 28 -4.85 -1.89 22.47
N ARG A 29 -4.92 -2.96 23.28
CA ARG A 29 -3.76 -3.75 23.71
C ARG A 29 -3.25 -4.68 22.62
N GLU A 30 -4.14 -5.47 22.02
CA GLU A 30 -3.75 -6.59 21.15
C GLU A 30 -3.45 -6.17 19.71
N TYR A 31 -4.01 -5.04 19.26
CA TYR A 31 -3.93 -4.55 17.89
C TYR A 31 -3.32 -3.15 17.75
N VAL A 32 -2.98 -2.51 18.88
CA VAL A 32 -2.22 -1.24 18.99
C VAL A 32 -2.91 0.00 18.39
N GLY A 33 -3.21 0.02 17.09
CA GLY A 33 -3.70 1.17 16.33
C GLY A 33 -3.80 0.87 14.83
N GLY A 34 -3.97 1.90 14.00
CA GLY A 34 -3.74 1.84 12.55
C GLY A 34 -4.26 0.57 11.85
N LYS A 35 -3.36 -0.14 11.15
CA LYS A 35 -3.68 -1.42 10.47
C LYS A 35 -4.33 -2.45 11.39
N GLY A 36 -3.79 -2.67 12.58
CA GLY A 36 -4.27 -3.70 13.49
C GLY A 36 -5.71 -3.44 13.93
N LEU A 37 -6.02 -2.22 14.38
CA LEU A 37 -7.40 -1.86 14.70
C LEU A 37 -8.29 -1.89 13.46
N GLY A 38 -7.80 -1.44 12.31
CA GLY A 38 -8.53 -1.50 11.05
C GLY A 38 -8.92 -2.92 10.67
N ALA A 39 -8.01 -3.88 10.78
CA ALA A 39 -8.30 -5.30 10.57
C ALA A 39 -9.35 -5.82 11.54
N ARG A 40 -9.30 -5.43 12.83
CA ARG A 40 -10.27 -5.90 13.82
C ARG A 40 -11.67 -5.32 13.61
N TYR A 41 -11.78 -4.04 13.24
CA TYR A 41 -13.06 -3.43 12.88
C TYR A 41 -13.61 -4.01 11.58
N LEU A 42 -12.78 -4.14 10.54
CA LEU A 42 -13.25 -4.69 9.26
C LEU A 42 -13.80 -6.11 9.43
N TYR A 43 -13.13 -6.95 10.24
CA TYR A 43 -13.63 -8.29 10.54
C TYR A 43 -14.97 -8.29 11.28
N GLU A 44 -15.12 -7.42 12.29
CA GLU A 44 -16.36 -7.32 13.08
C GLU A 44 -17.53 -6.79 12.24
N ASP A 45 -17.27 -5.75 11.45
CA ASP A 45 -18.32 -4.89 10.91
C ASP A 45 -18.72 -5.26 9.48
N VAL A 46 -17.79 -5.78 8.68
CA VAL A 46 -18.08 -6.14 7.29
C VAL A 46 -18.55 -7.60 7.24
N PRO A 47 -19.81 -7.86 6.85
CA PRO A 47 -20.33 -9.20 6.73
C PRO A 47 -19.53 -10.04 5.71
N ALA A 48 -19.45 -11.34 5.94
CA ALA A 48 -18.86 -12.27 4.97
C ALA A 48 -19.55 -12.13 3.60
N GLY A 49 -18.76 -12.00 2.53
CA GLY A 49 -19.29 -11.87 1.18
C GLY A 49 -19.91 -10.51 0.85
N ALA A 50 -19.77 -9.50 1.70
CA ALA A 50 -20.25 -8.15 1.41
C ALA A 50 -19.67 -7.61 0.09
N ASP A 51 -20.49 -6.96 -0.72
CA ASP A 51 -20.04 -6.26 -1.93
C ASP A 51 -19.04 -5.14 -1.54
N PRO A 52 -17.79 -5.15 -2.04
CA PRO A 52 -16.81 -4.11 -1.75
C PRO A 52 -17.27 -2.69 -2.10
N LEU A 53 -18.16 -2.52 -3.08
CA LEU A 53 -18.72 -1.21 -3.45
C LEU A 53 -20.11 -0.97 -2.81
N GLY A 54 -20.58 -1.91 -1.99
CA GLY A 54 -21.87 -1.88 -1.30
C GLY A 54 -21.88 -0.98 -0.06
N PRO A 55 -23.08 -0.69 0.49
CA PRO A 55 -23.22 0.08 1.73
C PRO A 55 -22.66 -0.65 2.97
N ASP A 56 -22.64 -1.99 2.94
CA ASP A 56 -22.21 -2.84 4.06
C ASP A 56 -20.68 -2.96 4.19
N ASN A 57 -19.91 -2.59 3.17
CA ASN A 57 -18.46 -2.44 3.31
C ASN A 57 -18.17 -1.16 4.13
N CYS A 58 -17.09 -1.15 4.90
CA CYS A 58 -16.65 0.02 5.64
C CYS A 58 -15.41 0.66 5.01
N LEU A 59 -15.25 1.97 5.15
CA LEU A 59 -14.01 2.68 4.85
C LEU A 59 -13.55 3.41 6.10
N ALA A 60 -12.40 3.01 6.64
CA ALA A 60 -11.83 3.61 7.84
C ALA A 60 -10.62 4.49 7.52
N PHE A 61 -10.53 5.65 8.15
CA PHE A 61 -9.34 6.50 8.16
C PHE A 61 -8.77 6.45 9.57
N LEU A 62 -7.67 5.71 9.73
CA LEU A 62 -7.12 5.36 11.03
C LEU A 62 -5.72 5.94 11.21
N LEU A 63 -5.48 6.43 12.41
CA LEU A 63 -4.19 6.84 12.91
C LEU A 63 -3.64 5.80 13.88
N GLY A 64 -2.34 5.87 14.12
CA GLY A 64 -1.69 5.17 15.21
C GLY A 64 -1.75 5.97 16.51
N PRO A 65 -1.42 5.34 17.65
CA PRO A 65 -1.31 6.03 18.93
C PRO A 65 -0.22 7.12 18.96
N LEU A 66 0.69 7.13 17.99
CA LEU A 66 1.84 8.03 17.90
C LEU A 66 1.81 8.94 16.64
N SER A 67 0.75 8.88 15.83
CA SER A 67 0.63 9.72 14.63
C SER A 67 0.70 11.21 14.98
N GLY A 68 1.56 11.95 14.27
CA GLY A 68 1.89 13.35 14.54
C GLY A 68 3.16 13.54 15.40
N HIS A 69 3.74 12.46 15.96
CA HIS A 69 4.90 12.55 16.85
C HIS A 69 6.13 11.79 16.36
N LEU A 70 5.96 10.74 15.54
CA LEU A 70 7.05 9.93 15.00
C LEU A 70 7.97 10.72 14.05
N PRO A 71 9.24 10.29 13.87
CA PRO A 71 10.11 10.86 12.85
C PRO A 71 9.60 10.54 11.43
N GLY A 72 10.08 11.32 10.45
CA GLY A 72 9.63 11.23 9.07
C GLY A 72 8.25 11.84 8.85
N GLU A 73 7.64 11.46 7.72
CA GLU A 73 6.33 11.97 7.32
C GLU A 73 5.21 11.34 8.15
N THR A 74 4.29 12.17 8.66
CA THR A 74 3.09 11.65 9.33
C THR A 74 2.14 11.05 8.30
N ARG A 75 1.57 9.87 8.57
CA ARG A 75 0.67 9.17 7.65
C ARG A 75 -0.66 8.80 8.32
N TYR A 76 -1.67 8.50 7.51
CA TYR A 76 -2.90 7.79 7.92
C TYR A 76 -3.06 6.47 7.15
N ALA A 77 -3.88 5.57 7.67
CA ALA A 77 -4.27 4.33 7.01
C ALA A 77 -5.73 4.40 6.54
N ALA A 78 -5.96 4.26 5.24
CA ALA A 78 -7.26 3.95 4.65
C ALA A 78 -7.46 2.42 4.67
N VAL A 79 -8.46 1.93 5.41
CA VAL A 79 -8.72 0.48 5.58
C VAL A 79 -10.13 0.11 5.11
N THR A 80 -10.26 -0.92 4.28
CA THR A 80 -11.54 -1.37 3.69
C THR A 80 -11.43 -2.79 3.12
N LYS A 81 -12.53 -3.38 2.64
CA LYS A 81 -12.49 -4.49 1.67
C LYS A 81 -12.25 -3.94 0.26
N SER A 82 -11.24 -4.47 -0.43
CA SER A 82 -10.83 -3.98 -1.76
C SER A 82 -11.88 -4.31 -2.83
N PRO A 83 -12.26 -3.36 -3.70
CA PRO A 83 -13.04 -3.66 -4.90
C PRO A 83 -12.21 -4.24 -6.04
N LEU A 84 -10.88 -4.06 -6.04
CA LEU A 84 -10.00 -4.67 -7.03
C LEU A 84 -9.77 -6.15 -6.77
N THR A 85 -9.48 -6.48 -5.51
CA THR A 85 -9.02 -7.84 -5.17
C THR A 85 -10.09 -8.64 -4.46
N GLY A 86 -11.04 -7.99 -3.78
CA GLY A 86 -11.95 -8.65 -2.83
C GLY A 86 -11.33 -8.95 -1.46
N ALA A 87 -10.02 -8.75 -1.29
CA ALA A 87 -9.29 -8.98 -0.04
C ALA A 87 -9.41 -7.81 0.94
N PHE A 88 -8.85 -7.99 2.14
CA PHE A 88 -8.51 -6.90 3.03
C PHE A 88 -7.61 -5.88 2.33
N LEU A 89 -7.85 -4.59 2.59
CA LEU A 89 -7.02 -3.51 2.12
C LEU A 89 -6.71 -2.52 3.24
N ASP A 90 -5.42 -2.23 3.39
CA ASP A 90 -4.86 -1.03 3.99
C ASP A 90 -4.01 -0.31 2.93
N SER A 91 -4.15 1.01 2.90
CA SER A 91 -3.39 1.91 2.04
C SER A 91 -3.04 3.17 2.82
N TYR A 92 -1.90 3.80 2.50
CA TYR A 92 -1.32 4.83 3.35
C TYR A 92 -1.00 6.07 2.55
N SER A 93 -1.33 7.24 3.09
CA SER A 93 -0.99 8.54 2.51
C SER A 93 -0.38 9.44 3.56
N GLY A 94 0.55 10.28 3.11
CA GLY A 94 1.25 11.29 3.88
C GLY A 94 0.66 12.69 3.72
N GLY A 95 1.55 13.69 3.75
CA GLY A 95 1.24 15.10 3.63
C GLY A 95 0.74 15.78 4.92
N SER A 96 0.07 16.92 4.76
CA SER A 96 -0.42 17.72 5.88
C SER A 96 -1.71 17.17 6.50
N PHE A 97 -2.53 16.47 5.69
CA PHE A 97 -3.80 15.88 6.12
C PHE A 97 -3.72 15.00 7.38
N PRO A 98 -2.86 13.97 7.47
CA PRO A 98 -2.85 13.08 8.63
C PRO A 98 -2.45 13.79 9.93
N ALA A 99 -1.57 14.79 9.88
CA ALA A 99 -1.19 15.59 11.04
C ALA A 99 -2.35 16.47 11.53
N ARG A 100 -3.05 17.17 10.61
CA ARG A 100 -4.24 17.96 10.95
C ARG A 100 -5.41 17.08 11.39
N LEU A 101 -5.57 15.89 10.80
CA LEU A 101 -6.55 14.90 11.24
C LEU A 101 -6.25 14.46 12.68
N ALA A 102 -4.98 14.24 13.02
CA ALA A 102 -4.59 13.89 14.39
C ALA A 102 -4.99 14.96 15.41
N GLY A 103 -4.90 16.24 15.05
CA GLY A 103 -5.36 17.36 15.86
C GLY A 103 -6.89 17.52 15.90
N SER A 104 -7.56 17.21 14.79
CA SER A 104 -9.02 17.33 14.65
C SER A 104 -9.81 16.29 15.43
N LEU A 105 -9.21 15.11 15.69
CA LEU A 105 -9.91 13.94 16.22
C LEU A 105 -10.07 13.91 17.75
N GLY A 106 -9.44 14.80 18.49
CA GLY A 106 -9.46 14.78 19.96
C GLY A 106 -9.04 13.41 20.53
N GLU A 107 -9.94 12.73 21.25
CA GLU A 107 -9.66 11.40 21.82
C GLU A 107 -9.85 10.23 20.84
N SER A 108 -10.21 10.49 19.58
CA SER A 108 -10.47 9.45 18.58
C SER A 108 -9.19 9.01 17.86
N LEU A 109 -9.08 7.71 17.57
CA LEU A 109 -8.00 7.12 16.76
C LEU A 109 -8.27 7.23 15.26
N GLY A 110 -9.45 7.68 14.86
CA GLY A 110 -9.88 7.75 13.48
C GLY A 110 -11.39 7.72 13.34
N LEU A 111 -11.83 7.48 12.11
CA LEU A 111 -13.22 7.37 11.71
C LEU A 111 -13.45 6.06 10.94
N VAL A 112 -14.63 5.46 11.12
CA VAL A 112 -15.13 4.33 10.34
C VAL A 112 -16.42 4.76 9.66
N VAL A 113 -16.41 4.76 8.34
CA VAL A 113 -17.50 5.22 7.48
C VAL A 113 -18.24 4.02 6.90
N GLU A 114 -19.55 3.96 7.17
CA GLU A 114 -20.47 2.93 6.70
C GLU A 114 -21.65 3.54 5.92
N GLY A 115 -22.43 2.69 5.25
CA GLY A 115 -23.58 3.16 4.47
C GLY A 115 -23.19 3.89 3.19
N ARG A 116 -24.15 4.63 2.61
CA ARG A 116 -24.00 5.41 1.38
C ARG A 116 -24.89 6.65 1.44
N ALA A 117 -24.33 7.82 1.14
CA ALA A 117 -25.11 9.05 1.09
C ALA A 117 -26.07 9.08 -0.12
N SER A 118 -27.20 9.79 0.02
CA SER A 118 -28.18 9.99 -1.06
C SER A 118 -27.74 11.01 -2.11
N GLU A 119 -26.70 11.79 -1.85
CA GLU A 119 -26.06 12.79 -2.71
C GLU A 119 -24.56 12.90 -2.35
N PRO A 120 -23.71 13.49 -3.20
CA PRO A 120 -22.31 13.76 -2.84
C PRO A 120 -22.17 14.57 -1.54
N VAL A 121 -21.29 14.11 -0.65
CA VAL A 121 -21.00 14.75 0.64
C VAL A 121 -19.50 14.83 0.93
N VAL A 122 -19.11 15.68 1.87
CA VAL A 122 -17.82 15.66 2.56
C VAL A 122 -18.00 15.40 4.05
N LEU A 123 -16.95 14.89 4.70
CA LEU A 123 -16.87 14.79 6.15
C LEU A 123 -15.92 15.85 6.69
N VAL A 124 -16.43 16.81 7.45
CA VAL A 124 -15.62 17.82 8.13
C VAL A 124 -15.34 17.36 9.56
N VAL A 125 -14.07 17.07 9.86
CA VAL A 125 -13.60 16.61 11.17
C VAL A 125 -12.95 17.77 11.89
N ASP A 126 -13.44 18.06 13.10
CA ASP A 126 -12.95 19.17 13.92
C ASP A 126 -13.36 18.99 15.39
N GLU A 127 -12.57 19.52 16.30
CA GLU A 127 -12.84 19.53 17.76
C GLU A 127 -13.29 18.19 18.37
N GLY A 128 -12.84 17.06 17.81
CA GLY A 128 -13.17 15.71 18.29
C GLY A 128 -14.49 15.14 17.77
N ASP A 129 -15.13 15.78 16.79
CA ASP A 129 -16.38 15.34 16.15
C ASP A 129 -16.27 15.38 14.61
N ALA A 130 -17.29 14.87 13.91
CA ALA A 130 -17.41 14.96 12.46
C ALA A 130 -18.80 15.44 12.02
N ARG A 131 -18.85 16.21 10.94
CA ARG A 131 -20.08 16.70 10.31
C ARG A 131 -20.16 16.27 8.86
N ILE A 132 -21.34 15.84 8.43
CA ILE A 132 -21.63 15.49 7.04
C ILE A 132 -22.17 16.74 6.35
N GLU A 133 -21.49 17.21 5.31
CA GLU A 133 -21.89 18.41 4.56
C GLU A 133 -22.10 18.09 3.07
N PRO A 134 -23.07 18.70 2.38
CA PRO A 134 -23.27 18.51 0.94
C PRO A 134 -22.04 18.93 0.13
N ALA A 135 -21.76 18.20 -0.95
CA ALA A 135 -20.57 18.39 -1.79
C ALA A 135 -20.86 18.24 -3.29
N SER A 136 -22.11 18.49 -3.70
CA SER A 136 -22.51 18.39 -5.11
C SER A 136 -21.80 19.43 -6.00
N ASP A 137 -21.30 20.52 -5.43
CA ASP A 137 -20.54 21.57 -6.11
C ASP A 137 -19.14 21.15 -6.53
N VAL A 138 -18.55 20.15 -5.85
CA VAL A 138 -17.19 19.64 -6.13
C VAL A 138 -17.18 18.23 -6.72
N TRP A 139 -18.35 17.61 -6.92
CA TRP A 139 -18.42 16.32 -7.62
C TRP A 139 -18.07 16.52 -9.10
N GLY A 140 -17.12 15.75 -9.62
CA GLY A 140 -16.55 15.88 -10.96
C GLY A 140 -15.24 16.67 -11.00
N ALA A 141 -14.88 17.38 -9.93
CA ALA A 141 -13.61 18.10 -9.81
C ALA A 141 -12.45 17.11 -9.62
N ASP A 142 -11.25 17.48 -10.08
CA ASP A 142 -10.03 16.73 -9.82
C ASP A 142 -9.53 16.89 -8.37
N THR A 143 -8.43 16.21 -8.01
CA THR A 143 -7.89 16.25 -6.64
C THR A 143 -7.37 17.63 -6.24
N VAL A 144 -6.81 18.39 -7.20
CA VAL A 144 -6.29 19.75 -6.97
C VAL A 144 -7.45 20.70 -6.74
N GLU A 145 -8.40 20.75 -7.68
CA GLU A 145 -9.61 21.58 -7.59
C GLU A 145 -10.41 21.29 -6.31
N THR A 146 -10.48 20.01 -5.91
CA THR A 146 -11.15 19.60 -4.66
C THR A 146 -10.40 20.10 -3.43
N ALA A 147 -9.06 20.05 -3.41
CA ALA A 147 -8.27 20.56 -2.29
C ALA A 147 -8.36 22.09 -2.19
N GLU A 148 -8.31 22.81 -3.32
CA GLU A 148 -8.43 24.27 -3.38
C GLU A 148 -9.75 24.78 -2.79
N ARG A 149 -10.84 24.01 -2.94
CA ARG A 149 -12.13 24.33 -2.31
C ARG A 149 -12.06 24.46 -0.79
N PHE A 150 -11.08 23.81 -0.15
CA PHE A 150 -10.88 23.76 1.30
C PHE A 150 -9.47 24.24 1.68
N SER A 151 -8.97 25.30 1.03
CA SER A 151 -7.62 25.83 1.21
C SER A 151 -7.24 26.23 2.66
N ASP A 152 -8.22 26.36 3.56
CA ASP A 152 -8.02 26.65 4.99
C ASP A 152 -7.83 25.38 5.85
N ALA A 153 -8.06 24.21 5.27
CA ALA A 153 -8.01 22.90 5.91
C ALA A 153 -6.99 21.99 5.20
N ALA A 154 -6.78 20.79 5.73
CA ALA A 154 -6.15 19.72 4.95
C ALA A 154 -7.19 18.69 4.54
N VAL A 155 -6.98 18.07 3.39
CA VAL A 155 -8.01 17.28 2.70
C VAL A 155 -7.45 15.93 2.29
N ALA A 156 -8.24 14.87 2.51
CA ALA A 156 -8.12 13.62 1.79
C ALA A 156 -9.35 13.45 0.88
N CYS A 157 -9.15 13.34 -0.44
CA CYS A 157 -10.23 13.35 -1.42
C CYS A 157 -10.05 12.30 -2.53
N ILE A 158 -11.10 12.12 -3.32
CA ILE A 158 -11.06 11.34 -4.56
C ILE A 158 -11.13 12.26 -5.77
N GLY A 159 -10.43 11.91 -6.84
CA GLY A 159 -10.64 12.48 -8.17
C GLY A 159 -11.75 11.75 -8.95
N PRO A 160 -11.92 12.07 -10.26
CA PRO A 160 -12.88 11.44 -11.15
C PRO A 160 -12.83 9.91 -11.17
N ALA A 161 -11.65 9.30 -11.03
CA ALA A 161 -11.52 7.84 -11.01
C ALA A 161 -12.23 7.21 -9.80
N GLY A 162 -12.18 7.86 -8.62
CA GLY A 162 -12.89 7.39 -7.44
C GLY A 162 -14.40 7.53 -7.61
N GLU A 163 -14.87 8.64 -8.18
CA GLU A 163 -16.29 8.88 -8.47
C GLU A 163 -16.87 7.86 -9.46
N ALA A 164 -16.08 7.51 -10.48
CA ALA A 164 -16.36 6.46 -11.46
C ALA A 164 -16.12 5.04 -10.93
N ARG A 165 -15.60 4.90 -9.69
CA ARG A 165 -15.31 3.62 -9.02
C ARG A 165 -14.34 2.74 -9.80
N VAL A 166 -13.29 3.31 -10.37
CA VAL A 166 -12.16 2.56 -10.95
C VAL A 166 -11.56 1.68 -9.85
N GLY A 167 -11.42 0.37 -10.06
CA GLY A 167 -11.00 -0.62 -9.06
C GLY A 167 -9.69 -0.29 -8.35
N TYR A 168 -8.81 0.51 -8.96
CA TYR A 168 -7.56 1.00 -8.39
C TYR A 168 -7.53 2.53 -8.20
N ALA A 169 -8.70 3.15 -7.98
CA ALA A 169 -8.78 4.55 -7.59
C ALA A 169 -8.19 4.78 -6.18
N THR A 170 -7.53 5.92 -6.03
CA THR A 170 -6.80 6.32 -4.83
C THR A 170 -7.58 7.31 -3.98
N ILE A 171 -7.12 7.51 -2.74
CA ILE A 171 -7.50 8.68 -1.95
C ILE A 171 -6.26 9.58 -1.90
N ALA A 172 -6.37 10.74 -2.50
CA ALA A 172 -5.33 11.77 -2.58
C ALA A 172 -5.35 12.65 -1.34
N SER A 173 -4.19 13.07 -0.86
CA SER A 173 -4.03 14.11 0.15
C SER A 173 -3.28 15.29 -0.45
N ASP A 174 -3.56 16.49 0.04
CA ASP A 174 -2.83 17.72 -0.33
C ASP A 174 -2.73 17.93 -1.85
N GLY A 175 -3.89 18.01 -2.51
CA GLY A 175 -3.96 18.28 -3.96
C GLY A 175 -3.62 17.09 -4.87
N GLY A 176 -3.15 15.96 -4.34
CA GLY A 176 -2.64 14.85 -5.17
C GLY A 176 -1.14 14.63 -5.04
N GLU A 177 -0.47 15.32 -4.12
CA GLU A 177 0.96 15.08 -3.86
C GLU A 177 1.22 13.74 -3.15
N HIS A 178 0.22 13.25 -2.40
CA HIS A 178 0.31 11.99 -1.66
C HIS A 178 -0.93 11.14 -1.85
N HIS A 179 -0.75 9.82 -1.95
CA HIS A 179 -1.86 8.90 -2.22
C HIS A 179 -1.87 7.68 -1.31
N ALA A 180 -3.05 7.38 -0.77
CA ALA A 180 -3.42 6.03 -0.36
C ALA A 180 -3.61 5.18 -1.62
N GLY A 181 -2.49 4.82 -2.24
CA GLY A 181 -2.40 4.63 -3.67
C GLY A 181 -2.81 3.30 -4.29
N ARG A 182 -3.04 2.20 -3.54
CA ARG A 182 -3.31 0.89 -4.17
C ARG A 182 -4.56 0.21 -3.64
N GLY A 183 -5.18 -0.62 -4.47
CA GLY A 183 -6.25 -1.55 -4.10
C GLY A 183 -7.66 -0.97 -4.08
N GLY A 184 -7.87 0.30 -4.44
CA GLY A 184 -9.21 0.82 -4.70
C GLY A 184 -9.94 1.46 -3.52
N ALA A 185 -9.23 1.94 -2.50
CA ALA A 185 -9.87 2.67 -1.40
C ALA A 185 -10.66 3.89 -1.90
N GLY A 186 -10.20 4.56 -2.97
CA GLY A 186 -10.89 5.67 -3.61
C GLY A 186 -12.21 5.25 -4.27
N ALA A 187 -12.28 4.05 -4.84
CA ALA A 187 -13.53 3.53 -5.41
C ALA A 187 -14.57 3.22 -4.33
N VAL A 188 -14.14 2.69 -3.19
CA VAL A 188 -15.03 2.52 -2.03
C VAL A 188 -15.56 3.87 -1.57
N MET A 189 -14.67 4.87 -1.42
CA MET A 189 -15.03 6.22 -1.04
C MET A 189 -16.07 6.85 -2.00
N GLY A 190 -15.84 6.75 -3.32
CA GLY A 190 -16.78 7.23 -4.32
C GLY A 190 -18.09 6.43 -4.40
N SER A 191 -18.05 5.11 -4.16
CA SER A 191 -19.26 4.28 -4.07
C SER A 191 -20.18 4.72 -2.93
N LYS A 192 -19.62 5.31 -1.88
CA LYS A 192 -20.35 5.87 -0.74
C LYS A 192 -20.85 7.29 -0.97
N ARG A 193 -20.51 7.90 -2.12
CA ARG A 193 -20.71 9.32 -2.46
C ARG A 193 -20.02 10.28 -1.49
N LEU A 194 -18.91 9.83 -0.91
CA LEU A 194 -18.05 10.67 -0.07
C LEU A 194 -16.94 11.25 -0.96
N LYS A 195 -16.94 12.56 -1.18
CA LYS A 195 -15.96 13.25 -2.03
C LYS A 195 -14.64 13.50 -1.28
N ALA A 196 -14.73 13.91 -0.02
CA ALA A 196 -13.56 14.25 0.78
C ALA A 196 -13.78 14.08 2.28
N VAL A 197 -12.69 13.86 3.01
CA VAL A 197 -12.57 14.09 4.45
C VAL A 197 -11.70 15.34 4.65
N VAL A 198 -12.21 16.31 5.40
CA VAL A 198 -11.59 17.63 5.62
C VAL A 198 -11.25 17.75 7.09
N ALA A 199 -9.97 18.00 7.41
CA ALA A 199 -9.46 18.13 8.76
C ALA A 199 -9.03 19.58 9.03
N ARG A 200 -9.58 20.19 10.09
CA ARG A 200 -9.34 21.61 10.43
C ARG A 200 -8.42 21.85 11.61
N GLY A 201 -8.30 20.90 12.53
CA GLY A 201 -7.45 21.02 13.70
C GLY A 201 -5.97 21.22 13.35
N ASP A 202 -5.28 21.98 14.19
CA ASP A 202 -3.83 22.13 14.11
C ASP A 202 -3.14 20.82 14.50
N PRO A 203 -1.96 20.51 13.90
CA PRO A 203 -1.18 19.35 14.32
C PRO A 203 -0.94 19.30 15.84
N PRO A 204 -0.98 18.11 16.46
CA PRO A 204 -0.84 17.99 17.91
C PRO A 204 0.54 18.45 18.38
N GLU A 205 0.58 19.20 19.49
CA GLU A 205 1.84 19.53 20.15
C GLU A 205 2.56 18.26 20.60
N THR A 206 3.86 18.17 20.30
CA THR A 206 4.67 17.00 20.68
C THR A 206 5.15 17.13 22.13
N PRO A 207 4.79 16.21 23.04
CA PRO A 207 5.25 16.23 24.42
C PRO A 207 6.79 16.14 24.53
N PRO A 208 7.42 16.72 25.57
CA PRO A 208 8.89 16.75 25.69
C PRO A 208 9.58 15.39 25.56
N ASP A 209 9.02 14.34 26.17
CA ASP A 209 9.60 12.99 26.11
C ASP A 209 9.56 12.41 24.68
N LEU A 210 8.49 12.69 23.93
CA LEU A 210 8.39 12.29 22.52
C LEU A 210 9.24 13.18 21.61
N ALA A 211 9.40 14.46 21.93
CA ALA A 211 10.25 15.37 21.18
C ALA A 211 11.72 14.93 21.24
N ARG A 212 12.19 14.51 22.42
CA ARG A 212 13.54 13.93 22.60
C ARG A 212 13.74 12.69 21.73
N LEU A 213 12.76 11.78 21.69
CA LEU A 213 12.84 10.59 20.84
C LEU A 213 12.79 10.94 19.36
N ARG A 214 11.97 11.93 18.97
CA ARG A 214 11.89 12.41 17.59
C ARG A 214 13.23 12.95 17.10
N GLU A 215 13.91 13.71 17.94
CA GLU A 215 15.25 14.23 17.64
C GLU A 215 16.28 13.10 17.52
N GLN A 216 16.29 12.18 18.48
CA GLN A 216 17.21 11.03 18.50
C GLN A 216 17.05 10.14 17.26
N ASP A 217 15.82 9.68 16.99
CA ASP A 217 15.55 8.74 15.91
C ASP A 217 15.50 9.44 14.55
N GLY A 218 15.15 10.73 14.51
CA GLY A 218 15.29 11.55 13.32
C GLY A 218 16.75 11.73 12.91
N ALA A 219 17.66 11.95 13.87
CA ALA A 219 19.10 11.99 13.60
C ALA A 219 19.64 10.62 13.17
N ALA A 220 19.23 9.54 13.86
CA ALA A 220 19.63 8.18 13.48
C ALA A 220 19.14 7.80 12.07
N PHE A 221 17.92 8.21 11.71
CA PHE A 221 17.38 8.04 10.36
C PHE A 221 18.22 8.81 9.33
N ALA A 222 18.48 10.10 9.56
CA ALA A 222 19.25 10.95 8.65
C ALA A 222 20.69 10.44 8.44
N ASP A 223 21.34 9.98 9.52
CA ASP A 223 22.73 9.48 9.47
C ASP A 223 22.84 8.05 8.91
N GLY A 224 21.75 7.28 8.93
CA GLY A 224 21.67 5.90 8.47
C GLY A 224 21.67 5.74 6.95
N GLU A 225 21.81 4.50 6.48
CA GLU A 225 21.85 4.16 5.05
C GLU A 225 20.60 4.65 4.30
N THR A 226 19.41 4.36 4.85
CA THR A 226 18.12 4.73 4.25
C THR A 226 17.93 6.25 4.15
N GLY A 227 18.30 7.03 5.17
CA GLY A 227 18.19 8.49 5.13
C GLY A 227 19.14 9.13 4.13
N ARG A 228 20.38 8.63 4.02
CA ARG A 228 21.34 9.08 3.01
C ARG A 228 20.89 8.77 1.60
N TRP A 229 20.37 7.57 1.38
CA TRP A 229 19.77 7.15 0.11
C TRP A 229 18.62 8.08 -0.31
N LEU A 230 17.65 8.33 0.59
CA LEU A 230 16.55 9.26 0.32
C LEU A 230 16.99 10.71 0.09
N THR A 231 18.01 11.17 0.82
CA THR A 231 18.57 12.51 0.60
C THR A 231 19.17 12.62 -0.81
N ALA A 232 19.84 11.56 -1.28
CA ALA A 232 20.45 11.53 -2.60
C ALA A 232 19.39 11.46 -3.73
N GLY A 233 18.53 10.46 -3.75
CA GLY A 233 17.66 10.20 -4.90
C GLY A 233 16.17 10.17 -4.59
N GLU A 234 15.78 10.26 -3.31
CA GLU A 234 14.47 9.81 -2.84
C GLU A 234 14.18 8.39 -3.39
N THR A 235 12.92 8.06 -3.63
CA THR A 235 12.50 6.78 -4.19
C THR A 235 12.77 6.67 -5.68
N LEU A 236 13.13 7.76 -6.39
CA LEU A 236 13.47 7.71 -7.82
C LEU A 236 14.65 6.80 -8.10
N GLU A 237 15.61 6.69 -7.18
CA GLU A 237 16.75 5.76 -7.28
C GLU A 237 16.32 4.28 -7.42
N SER A 238 15.03 3.98 -7.15
CA SER A 238 14.47 2.65 -7.41
C SER A 238 14.57 2.21 -8.88
N VAL A 239 14.48 3.14 -9.84
CA VAL A 239 14.61 2.80 -11.27
C VAL A 239 16.05 2.42 -11.60
N ASP A 240 17.02 3.21 -11.12
CA ASP A 240 18.46 3.00 -11.30
C ASP A 240 18.88 1.67 -10.68
N PHE A 241 18.50 1.44 -9.41
CA PHE A 241 18.75 0.18 -8.71
C PHE A 241 18.17 -1.02 -9.46
N ALA A 242 16.88 -0.96 -9.83
CA ALA A 242 16.21 -2.08 -10.47
C ALA A 242 16.82 -2.39 -11.84
N ASN A 243 17.20 -1.36 -12.60
CA ASN A 243 17.84 -1.53 -13.89
C ASN A 243 19.23 -2.17 -13.75
N GLU A 244 20.05 -1.67 -12.83
CA GLU A 244 21.42 -2.14 -12.60
C GLU A 244 21.46 -3.63 -12.20
N VAL A 245 20.55 -4.07 -11.34
CA VAL A 245 20.52 -5.48 -10.90
C VAL A 245 19.72 -6.40 -11.84
N GLY A 246 19.10 -5.86 -12.89
CA GLY A 246 18.36 -6.60 -13.91
C GLY A 246 16.99 -7.09 -13.44
N VAL A 247 16.29 -6.28 -12.65
CA VAL A 247 14.94 -6.56 -12.13
C VAL A 247 13.93 -5.46 -12.46
N LEU A 248 14.24 -4.55 -13.38
CA LEU A 248 13.32 -3.52 -13.84
C LEU A 248 12.40 -4.09 -14.91
N ALA A 249 11.13 -4.33 -14.57
CA ALA A 249 10.16 -4.74 -15.58
C ALA A 249 9.91 -3.59 -16.58
N SER A 250 10.12 -3.84 -17.86
CA SER A 250 9.99 -2.85 -18.93
C SER A 250 9.15 -3.36 -20.10
N GLU A 251 8.58 -2.41 -20.85
CA GLU A 251 7.76 -2.62 -22.06
C GLU A 251 6.69 -3.71 -21.89
N GLY A 252 5.88 -3.58 -20.83
CA GLY A 252 4.83 -4.55 -20.52
C GLY A 252 5.37 -5.93 -20.12
N TRP A 253 6.37 -5.95 -19.22
CA TRP A 253 6.98 -7.15 -18.64
C TRP A 253 7.75 -8.05 -19.63
N GLN A 254 8.13 -7.48 -20.77
CA GLN A 254 8.89 -8.19 -21.81
C GLN A 254 10.36 -8.33 -21.43
N HIS A 255 10.91 -7.33 -20.74
CA HIS A 255 12.32 -7.24 -20.40
C HIS A 255 12.54 -6.94 -18.91
N GLY A 256 13.77 -7.17 -18.44
CA GLY A 256 14.22 -6.95 -17.06
C GLY A 256 15.17 -5.76 -16.90
N GLN A 257 15.35 -4.97 -17.96
CA GLN A 257 16.14 -3.75 -18.05
C GLN A 257 15.52 -2.82 -19.08
N PHE A 258 15.85 -1.54 -19.02
CA PHE A 258 15.45 -0.53 -19.98
C PHE A 258 16.66 0.33 -20.36
N ASP A 259 16.93 0.45 -21.66
CA ASP A 259 18.11 1.17 -22.15
C ASP A 259 18.05 2.67 -21.82
N GLY A 260 16.85 3.27 -21.80
CA GLY A 260 16.62 4.67 -21.43
C GLY A 260 16.38 4.91 -19.93
N ALA A 261 16.80 3.99 -19.04
CA ALA A 261 16.55 4.14 -17.60
C ALA A 261 17.26 5.36 -17.00
N ASP A 262 18.46 5.70 -17.48
CA ASP A 262 19.24 6.84 -16.99
C ASP A 262 18.52 8.18 -17.29
N ASP A 263 17.79 8.25 -18.41
CA ASP A 263 17.07 9.44 -18.86
C ASP A 263 15.78 9.71 -18.07
N ILE A 264 15.34 8.76 -17.23
CA ILE A 264 14.18 8.87 -16.34
C ILE A 264 14.54 8.64 -14.86
N GLY A 265 15.85 8.60 -14.57
CA GLY A 265 16.42 8.31 -13.26
C GLY A 265 16.59 9.54 -12.36
N VAL A 266 17.39 9.39 -11.31
CA VAL A 266 17.63 10.45 -10.32
C VAL A 266 18.28 11.69 -10.95
N GLU A 267 19.18 11.51 -11.91
CA GLU A 267 19.88 12.62 -12.58
C GLU A 267 18.91 13.47 -13.39
N ALA A 268 18.05 12.84 -14.20
CA ALA A 268 17.01 13.54 -14.96
C ALA A 268 16.07 14.35 -14.05
N ALA A 269 15.64 13.76 -12.93
CA ALA A 269 14.82 14.45 -11.96
C ALA A 269 15.52 15.63 -11.28
N ARG A 270 16.82 15.51 -10.99
CA ARG A 270 17.63 16.61 -10.43
C ARG A 270 17.74 17.77 -11.41
N ASP A 271 17.94 17.48 -12.69
CA ASP A 271 18.07 18.49 -13.73
C ASP A 271 16.75 19.23 -14.00
N ALA A 272 15.62 18.52 -13.92
CA ALA A 272 14.28 19.08 -14.06
C ALA A 272 13.76 19.79 -12.79
N SER A 273 14.43 19.60 -11.64
CA SER A 273 13.89 20.02 -10.34
C SER A 273 13.91 21.54 -10.13
N VAL A 274 12.79 22.05 -9.62
CA VAL A 274 12.66 23.43 -9.10
C VAL A 274 12.81 23.52 -7.56
N GLY A 275 12.99 22.37 -6.90
CA GLY A 275 13.20 22.27 -5.46
C GLY A 275 12.89 20.89 -4.89
N ARG A 276 12.91 20.77 -3.56
CA ARG A 276 12.52 19.54 -2.86
C ARG A 276 11.32 19.82 -1.96
N GLU A 277 10.51 18.81 -1.67
CA GLU A 277 9.56 18.86 -0.56
C GLU A 277 10.32 18.96 0.77
N ASN A 278 9.75 19.70 1.73
CA ASN A 278 10.31 19.87 3.07
C ASN A 278 11.84 20.14 3.09
N PRO A 279 12.33 21.18 2.37
CA PRO A 279 13.77 21.38 2.15
C PRO A 279 14.55 21.72 3.43
N GLU A 280 13.84 22.09 4.51
CA GLU A 280 14.43 22.40 5.81
C GLU A 280 14.59 21.16 6.71
N ASP A 281 14.01 20.02 6.32
CA ASP A 281 14.14 18.77 7.07
C ASP A 281 15.52 18.12 6.81
N ALA A 282 16.04 17.39 7.80
CA ALA A 282 17.33 16.71 7.69
C ALA A 282 17.40 15.69 6.53
N VAL A 283 16.26 15.10 6.19
CA VAL A 283 16.06 14.27 5.00
C VAL A 283 14.94 14.93 4.20
N PRO A 284 15.26 15.70 3.14
CA PRO A 284 14.24 16.36 2.32
C PRO A 284 13.42 15.32 1.53
N GLY A 285 12.17 15.66 1.24
CA GLY A 285 11.25 14.81 0.47
C GLY A 285 11.58 14.77 -1.03
N GLY A 286 10.60 14.50 -1.88
CA GLY A 286 10.79 14.27 -3.31
C GLY A 286 11.22 15.52 -4.09
N PHE A 287 11.67 15.31 -5.33
CA PHE A 287 11.99 16.40 -6.26
C PHE A 287 10.69 17.01 -6.80
N ARG A 288 10.57 18.33 -6.64
CA ARG A 288 9.49 19.15 -7.20
C ARG A 288 9.88 19.53 -8.62
N VAL A 289 9.02 19.23 -9.59
CA VAL A 289 9.23 19.45 -11.03
C VAL A 289 8.01 20.12 -11.64
N GLU A 290 8.20 20.88 -12.73
CA GLU A 290 7.11 21.58 -13.43
C GLU A 290 6.48 20.68 -14.50
N THR A 291 5.16 20.53 -14.49
CA THR A 291 4.40 19.72 -15.46
C THR A 291 3.16 20.48 -15.91
N ASP A 292 3.01 20.77 -17.21
CA ASP A 292 1.81 21.41 -17.80
C ASP A 292 1.28 22.67 -17.08
N GLY A 293 2.15 23.41 -16.37
CA GLY A 293 1.79 24.63 -15.64
C GLY A 293 1.47 24.45 -14.15
N ASP A 294 1.56 23.22 -13.63
CA ASP A 294 1.47 22.87 -12.22
C ASP A 294 2.78 22.19 -11.74
N GLU A 295 2.98 22.08 -10.43
CA GLU A 295 4.10 21.36 -9.84
C GLU A 295 3.70 19.91 -9.52
N SER A 296 4.61 18.95 -9.74
CA SER A 296 4.44 17.54 -9.39
C SER A 296 5.65 17.00 -8.64
N VAL A 297 5.48 15.88 -7.94
CA VAL A 297 6.54 15.17 -7.23
C VAL A 297 6.62 13.72 -7.70
N PRO A 298 7.38 13.43 -8.76
CA PRO A 298 7.58 12.08 -9.26
C PRO A 298 8.20 11.19 -8.18
N ARG A 299 7.52 10.08 -7.88
CA ARG A 299 8.02 9.01 -6.99
C ARG A 299 8.53 7.85 -7.83
N GLY A 300 9.40 6.99 -7.27
CA GLY A 300 10.06 5.89 -8.00
C GLY A 300 9.14 4.94 -8.78
N ALA A 301 7.90 4.75 -8.34
CA ALA A 301 6.94 3.93 -9.07
C ALA A 301 6.55 4.51 -10.45
N ALA A 302 6.60 5.84 -10.62
CA ALA A 302 6.27 6.53 -11.86
C ALA A 302 7.27 6.21 -12.99
N PRO A 303 8.59 6.49 -12.88
CA PRO A 303 9.54 6.13 -13.94
C PRO A 303 9.62 4.63 -14.15
N MET A 304 9.47 3.80 -13.11
CA MET A 304 9.46 2.35 -13.29
C MET A 304 8.25 1.82 -14.08
N THR A 305 7.05 2.42 -13.91
CA THR A 305 5.81 1.88 -14.50
C THR A 305 5.34 2.67 -15.72
N LEU A 306 5.36 4.00 -15.63
CA LEU A 306 4.94 4.93 -16.69
C LEU A 306 6.10 5.31 -17.63
N GLY A 307 7.35 5.14 -17.19
CA GLY A 307 8.53 5.26 -18.04
C GLY A 307 8.92 3.92 -18.64
N ALA A 308 9.83 3.20 -17.99
CA ALA A 308 10.37 1.92 -18.45
C ALA A 308 9.28 0.88 -18.78
N GLY A 309 8.22 0.80 -17.97
CA GLY A 309 7.08 -0.09 -18.21
C GLY A 309 6.32 0.20 -19.51
N LEU A 310 6.33 1.45 -19.98
CA LEU A 310 5.70 1.91 -21.23
C LEU A 310 6.72 2.16 -22.36
N GLY A 311 8.01 1.94 -22.13
CA GLY A 311 9.06 2.25 -23.11
C GLY A 311 9.24 3.75 -23.37
N ILE A 312 8.97 4.60 -22.37
CA ILE A 312 9.13 6.05 -22.45
C ILE A 312 10.40 6.44 -21.69
N ASP A 313 11.32 7.09 -22.39
CA ASP A 313 12.63 7.57 -21.90
C ASP A 313 12.69 9.11 -21.74
N ASP A 314 11.58 9.82 -21.92
CA ASP A 314 11.48 11.26 -21.67
C ASP A 314 10.91 11.51 -20.26
N PHE A 315 11.75 12.07 -19.37
CA PHE A 315 11.37 12.34 -17.99
C PHE A 315 10.19 13.31 -17.86
N ASP A 316 10.09 14.34 -18.71
CA ASP A 316 9.00 15.32 -18.65
C ASP A 316 7.67 14.66 -19.00
N VAL A 317 7.68 13.75 -19.98
CA VAL A 317 6.50 12.93 -20.33
C VAL A 317 6.13 12.01 -19.17
N VAL A 318 7.10 11.33 -18.54
CA VAL A 318 6.85 10.46 -17.38
C VAL A 318 6.26 11.25 -16.21
N ALA A 319 6.80 12.43 -15.91
CA ALA A 319 6.30 13.31 -14.87
C ALA A 319 4.87 13.78 -15.16
N ALA A 320 4.57 14.16 -16.40
CA ALA A 320 3.23 14.57 -16.82
C ALA A 320 2.19 13.43 -16.76
N LEU A 321 2.60 12.19 -17.05
CA LEU A 321 1.74 11.01 -16.86
C LEU A 321 1.48 10.73 -15.37
N GLY A 322 2.50 10.89 -14.53
CA GLY A 322 2.36 10.84 -13.07
C GLY A 322 1.35 11.87 -12.56
N ALA A 323 1.56 13.15 -12.89
CA ALA A 323 0.65 14.24 -12.53
C ALA A 323 -0.79 14.01 -13.05
N THR A 324 -0.94 13.39 -14.23
CA THR A 324 -2.25 12.99 -14.75
C THR A 324 -2.91 11.93 -13.85
N CYS A 325 -2.16 10.93 -13.37
CA CYS A 325 -2.67 9.94 -12.42
C CYS A 325 -3.07 10.59 -11.09
N ASP A 326 -2.26 11.52 -10.58
CA ASP A 326 -2.49 12.21 -9.33
C ASP A 326 -3.80 12.99 -9.38
N ARG A 327 -3.99 13.85 -10.40
CA ARG A 327 -5.21 14.64 -10.62
C ARG A 327 -6.45 13.76 -10.77
N LEU A 328 -6.35 12.67 -11.54
CA LEU A 328 -7.48 11.76 -11.77
C LEU A 328 -7.79 10.90 -10.53
N GLY A 329 -6.83 10.72 -9.62
CA GLY A 329 -6.91 9.81 -8.49
C GLY A 329 -6.71 8.34 -8.88
N LEU A 330 -5.69 8.03 -9.69
CA LEU A 330 -5.35 6.68 -10.16
C LEU A 330 -4.08 6.13 -9.51
N ASP A 331 -4.06 4.83 -9.20
CA ASP A 331 -2.85 4.11 -8.79
C ASP A 331 -1.85 4.07 -9.95
N VAL A 332 -0.75 4.81 -9.86
CA VAL A 332 0.31 4.85 -10.88
C VAL A 332 0.78 3.46 -11.32
N ILE A 333 0.90 2.51 -10.38
CA ILE A 333 1.37 1.15 -10.68
C ILE A 333 0.32 0.40 -11.49
N SER A 334 -0.93 0.39 -11.05
CA SER A 334 -2.00 -0.34 -11.74
C SER A 334 -2.37 0.34 -13.07
N ALA A 335 -2.32 1.68 -13.12
CA ALA A 335 -2.61 2.47 -14.29
C ALA A 335 -1.56 2.29 -15.40
N GLY A 336 -0.26 2.37 -15.08
CA GLY A 336 0.79 2.09 -16.06
C GLY A 336 0.74 0.65 -16.57
N ASN A 337 0.45 -0.32 -15.69
CA ASN A 337 0.22 -1.71 -16.11
C ASN A 337 -1.02 -1.88 -17.00
N ALA A 338 -2.09 -1.10 -16.78
CA ALA A 338 -3.27 -1.10 -17.65
C ALA A 338 -2.97 -0.55 -19.05
N VAL A 339 -2.16 0.51 -19.15
CA VAL A 339 -1.71 1.05 -20.45
C VAL A 339 -0.77 0.05 -21.14
N ALA A 340 0.18 -0.53 -20.41
CA ALA A 340 1.06 -1.56 -20.96
C ALA A 340 0.29 -2.80 -21.45
N TRP A 341 -0.77 -3.20 -20.75
CA TRP A 341 -1.68 -4.25 -21.20
C TRP A 341 -2.33 -3.87 -22.54
N ALA A 342 -2.82 -2.64 -22.67
CA ALA A 342 -3.48 -2.16 -23.89
C ALA A 342 -2.51 -2.17 -25.07
N ALA A 343 -1.29 -1.68 -24.91
CA ALA A 343 -0.26 -1.72 -25.95
C ALA A 343 0.01 -3.16 -26.44
N ARG A 344 0.17 -4.10 -25.51
CA ARG A 344 0.38 -5.53 -25.83
C ARG A 344 -0.81 -6.16 -26.53
N ALA A 345 -2.02 -5.81 -26.09
CA ALA A 345 -3.26 -6.30 -26.66
C ALA A 345 -3.50 -5.77 -28.07
N ASP A 346 -3.14 -4.52 -28.34
CA ASP A 346 -3.22 -3.89 -29.66
C ASP A 346 -2.18 -4.50 -30.62
N GLU A 347 -0.92 -4.65 -30.18
CA GLU A 347 0.13 -5.34 -30.94
C GLU A 347 -0.26 -6.76 -31.38
N ASP A 348 -0.98 -7.49 -30.52
CA ASP A 348 -1.51 -8.83 -30.80
C ASP A 348 -2.84 -8.82 -31.59
N GLY A 349 -3.40 -7.65 -31.89
CA GLY A 349 -4.67 -7.47 -32.60
C GLY A 349 -5.91 -7.93 -31.82
N ARG A 350 -5.84 -7.94 -30.48
CA ARG A 350 -6.97 -8.29 -29.59
C ARG A 350 -7.92 -7.12 -29.37
N ILE A 351 -7.40 -5.90 -29.44
CA ILE A 351 -8.15 -4.65 -29.36
C ILE A 351 -7.71 -3.74 -30.52
N ASP A 352 -8.43 -2.63 -30.69
CA ASP A 352 -8.11 -1.55 -31.64
C ASP A 352 -8.21 -0.25 -30.83
N ALA A 353 -7.14 0.06 -30.09
CA ALA A 353 -7.09 1.15 -29.13
C ALA A 353 -6.14 2.27 -29.55
N ASP A 354 -5.30 2.04 -30.56
CA ASP A 354 -4.26 2.93 -31.06
C ASP A 354 -3.28 3.33 -29.95
N VAL A 355 -2.83 2.32 -29.18
CA VAL A 355 -1.87 2.50 -28.07
C VAL A 355 -0.63 1.67 -28.34
N SER A 356 0.54 2.29 -28.30
CA SER A 356 1.85 1.65 -28.49
C SER A 356 2.84 2.04 -27.39
N PHE A 357 3.86 1.21 -27.18
CA PHE A 357 5.00 1.59 -26.34
C PHE A 357 5.71 2.84 -26.90
N GLY A 358 6.21 3.69 -26.01
CA GLY A 358 6.84 4.97 -26.32
C GLY A 358 5.87 6.12 -26.62
N ASP A 359 4.55 5.88 -26.68
CA ASP A 359 3.56 6.92 -26.98
C ASP A 359 2.93 7.49 -25.70
N GLY A 360 3.51 8.59 -25.21
CA GLY A 360 3.02 9.30 -24.03
C GLY A 360 1.64 9.94 -24.19
N ASP A 361 1.29 10.41 -25.40
CA ASP A 361 0.01 11.06 -25.66
C ASP A 361 -1.13 10.03 -25.66
N ALA A 362 -0.93 8.89 -26.32
CA ALA A 362 -1.88 7.78 -26.31
C ALA A 362 -2.05 7.19 -24.90
N ALA A 363 -0.96 7.07 -24.15
CA ALA A 363 -1.00 6.66 -22.76
C ALA A 363 -1.87 7.61 -21.91
N ARG A 364 -1.65 8.92 -22.05
CA ARG A 364 -2.41 9.96 -21.33
C ARG A 364 -3.90 9.94 -21.67
N ASP A 365 -4.25 9.80 -22.95
CA ASP A 365 -5.65 9.69 -23.39
C ASP A 365 -6.33 8.46 -22.77
N LEU A 366 -5.67 7.30 -22.82
CA LEU A 366 -6.21 6.07 -22.25
C LEU A 366 -6.42 6.19 -20.73
N LEU A 367 -5.49 6.81 -20.00
CA LEU A 367 -5.65 7.07 -18.56
C LEU A 367 -6.89 7.93 -18.26
N ALA A 368 -7.10 8.99 -19.03
CA ALA A 368 -8.28 9.85 -18.89
C ALA A 368 -9.58 9.09 -19.20
N ARG A 369 -9.58 8.21 -20.21
CA ARG A 369 -10.72 7.36 -20.56
C ARG A 369 -10.99 6.31 -19.50
N ILE A 370 -9.96 5.69 -18.91
CA ILE A 370 -10.09 4.75 -17.78
C ILE A 370 -10.77 5.46 -16.60
N ALA A 371 -10.30 6.65 -16.23
CA ALA A 371 -10.88 7.42 -15.13
C ALA A 371 -12.36 7.77 -15.32
N ARG A 372 -12.83 7.83 -16.58
CA ARG A 372 -14.22 8.12 -16.96
C ARG A 372 -15.00 6.87 -17.38
N ARG A 373 -14.37 5.70 -17.43
CA ARG A 373 -14.89 4.45 -18.02
C ARG A 373 -15.41 4.64 -19.47
N ASP A 374 -14.67 5.39 -20.28
CA ASP A 374 -15.09 5.76 -21.63
C ASP A 374 -14.58 4.77 -22.71
N GLY A 375 -15.51 3.96 -23.21
CA GLY A 375 -15.25 2.90 -24.18
C GLY A 375 -14.98 1.55 -23.54
N SER A 376 -15.16 0.46 -24.31
CA SER A 376 -15.16 -0.90 -23.77
C SER A 376 -13.81 -1.36 -23.20
N VAL A 377 -12.70 -0.90 -23.78
CA VAL A 377 -11.35 -1.21 -23.30
C VAL A 377 -11.09 -0.49 -21.98
N ALA A 378 -11.33 0.82 -21.95
CA ALA A 378 -11.13 1.64 -20.75
C ALA A 378 -12.03 1.21 -19.59
N ASP A 379 -13.28 0.84 -19.85
CA ASP A 379 -14.21 0.32 -18.83
C ASP A 379 -13.73 -1.01 -18.23
N ALA A 380 -13.23 -1.94 -19.05
CA ALA A 380 -12.67 -3.20 -18.54
C ALA A 380 -11.37 -2.96 -17.76
N LEU A 381 -10.48 -2.12 -18.29
CA LEU A 381 -9.25 -1.75 -17.60
C LEU A 381 -9.54 -1.03 -16.29
N ALA A 382 -10.60 -0.22 -16.21
CA ALA A 382 -11.03 0.41 -14.97
C ALA A 382 -11.38 -0.60 -13.87
N ASP A 383 -11.74 -1.85 -14.20
CA ASP A 383 -11.94 -2.93 -13.23
C ASP A 383 -10.66 -3.72 -12.92
N GLY A 384 -9.57 -3.48 -13.66
CA GLY A 384 -8.27 -4.13 -13.51
C GLY A 384 -7.85 -4.93 -14.76
N VAL A 385 -6.57 -5.27 -14.85
CA VAL A 385 -6.03 -6.02 -16.00
C VAL A 385 -6.60 -7.43 -16.13
N ASP A 386 -6.97 -8.08 -15.01
CA ASP A 386 -7.63 -9.39 -15.05
C ASP A 386 -9.03 -9.30 -15.69
N ALA A 387 -9.78 -8.22 -15.41
CA ALA A 387 -11.08 -7.98 -16.05
C ALA A 387 -10.93 -7.73 -17.57
N ALA A 388 -9.84 -7.06 -17.99
CA ALA A 388 -9.51 -6.91 -19.39
C ALA A 388 -9.09 -8.25 -20.04
N ASN A 389 -8.31 -9.08 -19.34
CA ASN A 389 -7.95 -10.45 -19.76
C ASN A 389 -9.22 -11.29 -19.98
N ASP A 390 -10.17 -11.26 -19.05
CA ASP A 390 -11.42 -12.02 -19.14
C ASP A 390 -12.29 -11.58 -20.34
N ARG A 391 -12.28 -10.28 -20.65
CA ARG A 391 -13.12 -9.70 -21.70
C ARG A 391 -12.53 -9.83 -23.09
N PHE A 392 -11.23 -9.62 -23.25
CA PHE A 392 -10.56 -9.51 -24.54
C PHE A 392 -9.51 -10.61 -24.78
N GLY A 393 -9.18 -11.39 -23.76
CA GLY A 393 -8.02 -12.28 -23.76
C GLY A 393 -6.71 -11.51 -23.63
N GLY A 394 -5.60 -12.25 -23.62
CA GLY A 394 -4.29 -11.71 -23.27
C GLY A 394 -3.95 -12.12 -21.84
N ASP A 395 -2.70 -12.51 -21.62
CA ASP A 395 -2.11 -12.79 -20.30
C ASP A 395 -0.70 -12.23 -20.35
N TYR A 396 -0.64 -10.89 -20.29
CA TYR A 396 0.59 -10.11 -20.50
C TYR A 396 1.16 -9.60 -19.20
N ILE A 397 0.28 -9.05 -18.35
CA ILE A 397 0.65 -8.34 -17.14
C ILE A 397 0.44 -9.28 -15.95
N PRO A 398 1.49 -9.59 -15.18
CA PRO A 398 1.35 -10.45 -14.00
C PRO A 398 0.55 -9.77 -12.89
N THR A 399 -0.49 -10.46 -12.42
CA THR A 399 -1.29 -10.08 -11.25
C THR A 399 -1.14 -11.11 -10.13
N VAL A 400 -1.30 -10.68 -8.89
CA VAL A 400 -1.52 -11.57 -7.75
C VAL A 400 -2.74 -11.07 -7.01
N LYS A 401 -3.76 -11.92 -6.88
CA LYS A 401 -5.10 -11.55 -6.34
C LYS A 401 -5.68 -10.36 -7.10
N SER A 402 -5.66 -10.40 -8.43
CA SER A 402 -6.13 -9.33 -9.34
C SER A 402 -5.37 -8.01 -9.32
N MET A 403 -4.42 -7.84 -8.40
CA MET A 403 -3.59 -6.66 -8.33
C MET A 403 -2.33 -6.85 -9.18
N ALA A 404 -2.12 -5.98 -10.17
CA ALA A 404 -0.90 -5.94 -10.96
C ALA A 404 0.32 -5.82 -10.03
N VAL A 405 1.36 -6.63 -10.25
CA VAL A 405 2.55 -6.53 -9.40
C VAL A 405 3.34 -5.25 -9.73
N PRO A 406 4.03 -4.63 -8.75
CA PRO A 406 4.97 -3.54 -9.00
C PRO A 406 6.18 -4.01 -9.83
N SER A 407 6.81 -3.10 -10.57
CA SER A 407 7.86 -3.36 -11.59
C SER A 407 9.21 -3.88 -11.07
N TYR A 408 9.27 -4.51 -9.89
CA TYR A 408 10.41 -5.35 -9.51
C TYR A 408 10.16 -6.79 -9.98
N ASP A 409 10.92 -7.23 -10.98
CA ASP A 409 10.80 -8.55 -11.57
C ASP A 409 11.33 -9.64 -10.62
N PRO A 410 10.46 -10.53 -10.10
CA PRO A 410 10.88 -11.53 -9.13
C PRO A 410 11.72 -12.66 -9.74
N ARG A 411 11.86 -12.76 -11.07
CA ARG A 411 12.78 -13.72 -11.71
C ARG A 411 14.24 -13.43 -11.32
N GLY A 412 14.57 -12.18 -10.98
CA GLY A 412 15.85 -11.82 -10.43
C GLY A 412 15.98 -12.00 -8.90
N ALA A 413 14.88 -12.17 -8.17
CA ALA A 413 14.86 -12.34 -6.72
C ALA A 413 13.65 -13.18 -6.28
N VAL A 414 13.84 -14.49 -6.06
CA VAL A 414 12.74 -15.45 -5.86
C VAL A 414 11.96 -15.20 -4.56
N ALA A 415 12.59 -14.68 -3.50
CA ALA A 415 11.89 -14.26 -2.29
C ALA A 415 10.89 -13.13 -2.58
N MET A 416 11.12 -12.31 -3.61
CA MET A 416 10.17 -11.30 -4.06
C MET A 416 8.89 -11.93 -4.63
N ALA A 417 8.99 -13.05 -5.34
CA ALA A 417 7.80 -13.81 -5.76
C ALA A 417 7.01 -14.32 -4.54
N LEU A 418 7.70 -14.84 -3.51
CA LEU A 418 7.04 -15.27 -2.27
C LEU A 418 6.36 -14.08 -1.57
N ALA A 419 7.01 -12.91 -1.53
CA ALA A 419 6.45 -11.70 -0.96
C ALA A 419 5.19 -11.24 -1.70
N TYR A 420 5.19 -11.29 -3.04
CA TYR A 420 4.02 -10.95 -3.84
C TYR A 420 2.88 -11.94 -3.65
N ALA A 421 3.14 -13.23 -3.82
CA ALA A 421 2.18 -14.31 -3.66
C ALA A 421 1.46 -14.23 -2.31
N THR A 422 2.23 -14.14 -1.22
CA THR A 422 1.69 -14.17 0.15
C THR A 422 1.23 -12.80 0.66
N SER A 423 1.26 -11.76 -0.17
CA SER A 423 0.79 -10.43 0.20
C SER A 423 -0.70 -10.44 0.56
N ASP A 424 -1.02 -9.82 1.69
CA ASP A 424 -2.35 -9.82 2.30
C ASP A 424 -3.42 -9.00 1.54
N ARG A 425 -3.02 -8.21 0.55
CA ARG A 425 -3.92 -7.35 -0.25
C ARG A 425 -3.78 -7.52 -1.77
N GLY A 426 -3.03 -8.52 -2.21
CA GLY A 426 -2.57 -8.67 -3.60
C GLY A 426 -1.14 -8.17 -3.83
N GLY A 427 -0.60 -8.42 -5.03
CA GLY A 427 0.82 -8.27 -5.35
C GLY A 427 1.39 -6.90 -4.98
N CYS A 428 2.19 -6.82 -3.91
CA CYS A 428 2.67 -5.55 -3.37
C CYS A 428 4.04 -5.66 -2.68
N HIS A 429 5.00 -4.83 -3.10
CA HIS A 429 6.36 -4.86 -2.56
C HIS A 429 6.47 -4.32 -1.13
N ARG A 430 5.54 -3.46 -0.68
CA ARG A 430 5.60 -2.92 0.69
C ARG A 430 5.44 -3.98 1.80
N ARG A 431 4.95 -5.19 1.50
CA ARG A 431 4.79 -6.28 2.49
C ARG A 431 6.09 -6.93 2.90
N ALA A 432 6.99 -7.05 1.94
CA ALA A 432 8.38 -7.40 2.14
C ALA A 432 9.14 -7.01 0.87
N ARG A 433 10.34 -6.43 1.03
CA ARG A 433 11.23 -6.03 -0.08
C ARG A 433 12.54 -6.84 -0.06
N PRO A 434 12.50 -8.19 -0.06
CA PRO A 434 13.74 -8.96 -0.03
C PRO A 434 14.59 -8.76 -1.28
N VAL A 435 14.03 -8.22 -2.37
CA VAL A 435 14.75 -7.87 -3.61
C VAL A 435 15.97 -7.00 -3.37
N GLU A 436 15.92 -6.07 -2.41
CA GLU A 436 17.03 -5.14 -2.08
C GLU A 436 18.30 -5.89 -1.61
N ARG A 437 18.15 -7.10 -1.06
CA ARG A 437 19.26 -7.92 -0.57
C ARG A 437 19.50 -9.15 -1.44
N GLU A 438 18.42 -9.84 -1.83
CA GLU A 438 18.51 -11.07 -2.62
C GLU A 438 19.00 -10.80 -4.05
N ALA A 439 18.76 -9.63 -4.64
CA ALA A 439 19.26 -9.34 -5.99
C ALA A 439 20.80 -9.34 -6.06
N PHE A 440 21.49 -9.04 -4.95
CA PHE A 440 22.95 -9.09 -4.84
C PHE A 440 23.46 -10.48 -4.43
N ALA A 441 22.83 -11.10 -3.42
CA ALA A 441 23.26 -12.41 -2.90
C ALA A 441 22.83 -13.60 -3.79
N ARG A 442 21.72 -13.45 -4.54
CA ARG A 442 21.17 -14.37 -5.53
C ARG A 442 21.05 -15.81 -5.00
N ASP A 443 21.93 -16.69 -5.47
CA ASP A 443 21.88 -18.13 -5.22
C ASP A 443 22.39 -18.50 -3.81
N ASP A 444 23.00 -17.55 -3.08
CA ASP A 444 23.49 -17.78 -1.72
C ASP A 444 22.37 -17.83 -0.67
N TRP A 445 21.15 -17.40 -1.01
CA TRP A 445 20.00 -17.49 -0.11
C TRP A 445 19.41 -18.91 -0.12
N SER A 446 19.28 -19.51 1.05
CA SER A 446 18.53 -20.77 1.22
C SER A 446 17.02 -20.52 1.24
N THR A 447 16.22 -21.58 1.08
CA THR A 447 14.75 -21.50 1.29
C THR A 447 14.42 -20.92 2.67
N ALA A 448 15.17 -21.29 3.71
CA ALA A 448 14.95 -20.80 5.06
C ALA A 448 15.22 -19.29 5.18
N ASP A 449 16.23 -18.76 4.48
CA ASP A 449 16.54 -17.33 4.48
C ASP A 449 15.43 -16.52 3.80
N ARG A 450 14.97 -17.00 2.63
CA ARG A 450 13.84 -16.40 1.89
C ARG A 450 12.57 -16.33 2.75
N VAL A 451 12.18 -17.45 3.36
CA VAL A 451 10.99 -17.53 4.23
C VAL A 451 11.13 -16.61 5.44
N ARG A 452 12.29 -16.65 6.13
CA ARG A 452 12.56 -15.83 7.31
C ARG A 452 12.52 -14.34 7.00
N ALA A 453 13.14 -13.90 5.89
CA ALA A 453 13.11 -12.50 5.48
C ALA A 453 11.68 -12.00 5.23
N VAL A 454 10.87 -12.76 4.49
CA VAL A 454 9.48 -12.40 4.18
C VAL A 454 8.60 -12.38 5.42
N ILE A 455 8.62 -13.43 6.26
CA ILE A 455 7.79 -13.49 7.47
C ILE A 455 8.18 -12.41 8.48
N THR A 456 9.49 -12.14 8.65
CA THR A 456 9.97 -11.10 9.56
C THR A 456 9.46 -9.74 9.12
N ALA A 457 9.61 -9.40 7.83
CA ALA A 457 9.12 -8.13 7.31
C ALA A 457 7.60 -7.97 7.46
N GLN A 458 6.83 -9.00 7.11
CA GLN A 458 5.37 -8.99 7.20
C GLN A 458 4.89 -8.81 8.66
N ASN A 459 5.53 -9.46 9.63
CA ASN A 459 5.17 -9.34 11.04
C ASN A 459 5.61 -7.99 11.64
N THR A 460 6.86 -7.56 11.41
CA THR A 460 7.37 -6.28 11.94
C THR A 460 6.58 -5.11 11.38
N ARG A 461 6.39 -5.06 10.07
CA ARG A 461 5.62 -3.99 9.42
C ARG A 461 4.16 -3.96 9.89
N SER A 462 3.55 -5.10 10.21
CA SER A 462 2.19 -5.11 10.79
C SER A 462 2.11 -4.33 12.11
N VAL A 463 3.18 -4.33 12.93
CA VAL A 463 3.24 -3.51 14.14
C VAL A 463 3.49 -2.04 13.80
N LEU A 464 4.49 -1.74 12.97
CA LEU A 464 4.83 -0.36 12.59
C LEU A 464 3.66 0.34 11.87
N TRP A 465 2.92 -0.37 11.03
CA TRP A 465 1.69 0.13 10.40
C TRP A 465 0.49 0.25 11.34
N SER A 466 0.54 -0.38 12.52
CA SER A 466 -0.41 -0.10 13.60
C SER A 466 -0.03 1.16 14.38
N LEU A 467 1.24 1.57 14.34
CA LEU A 467 1.68 2.90 14.72
C LEU A 467 1.46 3.94 13.61
N VAL A 468 1.22 3.46 12.38
CA VAL A 468 1.16 4.27 11.15
C VAL A 468 2.46 5.07 10.97
N ALA A 469 3.58 4.40 11.26
CA ALA A 469 4.90 4.95 11.04
C ALA A 469 5.19 5.09 9.54
N ASP A 470 6.01 6.08 9.19
CA ASP A 470 6.62 6.16 7.87
C ASP A 470 7.42 4.88 7.56
N ASP A 471 7.36 4.40 6.32
CA ASP A 471 7.98 3.12 5.94
C ASP A 471 9.51 3.15 5.99
N PHE A 472 10.12 4.34 5.91
CA PHE A 472 11.57 4.54 5.91
C PHE A 472 12.06 4.98 7.29
N ALA A 473 11.53 6.07 7.84
CA ALA A 473 11.91 6.52 9.18
C ALA A 473 11.56 5.48 10.26
N GLY A 474 10.50 4.69 10.02
CA GLY A 474 10.10 3.57 10.86
C GLY A 474 11.11 2.42 10.92
N GLU A 475 12.11 2.37 10.04
CA GLU A 475 13.20 1.39 10.14
C GLU A 475 14.04 1.57 11.42
N THR A 476 14.12 2.80 11.94
CA THR A 476 14.74 3.08 13.26
C THR A 476 14.00 2.38 14.41
N LEU A 477 12.74 2.02 14.21
CA LEU A 477 11.87 1.35 15.18
C LEU A 477 11.81 -0.17 14.97
N TRP A 478 12.54 -0.72 13.99
CA TRP A 478 12.38 -2.09 13.54
C TRP A 478 12.66 -3.13 14.63
N ASP A 479 13.74 -2.93 15.40
CA ASP A 479 14.22 -3.93 16.36
C ASP A 479 13.40 -3.98 17.64
N ASP A 480 12.86 -2.84 18.08
CA ASP A 480 12.08 -2.70 19.30
C ASP A 480 10.57 -2.59 19.07
N PHE A 481 10.13 -2.51 17.81
CA PHE A 481 8.74 -2.34 17.36
C PHE A 481 8.08 -1.03 17.83
N GLY A 482 8.86 0.04 18.05
CA GLY A 482 8.39 1.32 18.59
C GLY A 482 8.02 1.26 20.08
N ARG A 483 8.56 0.27 20.81
CA ARG A 483 8.25 0.06 22.23
C ARG A 483 8.68 1.24 23.10
N GLU A 484 9.86 1.82 22.86
CA GLU A 484 10.33 2.99 23.62
C GLU A 484 9.35 4.17 23.47
N TRP A 485 8.90 4.44 22.26
CA TRP A 485 7.90 5.47 21.97
C TRP A 485 6.56 5.22 22.65
N LEU A 486 6.06 3.98 22.56
CA LEU A 486 4.82 3.59 23.24
C LEU A 486 4.94 3.81 24.75
N ALA A 487 6.06 3.41 25.37
CA ALA A 487 6.31 3.64 26.79
C ALA A 487 6.33 5.14 27.14
N ALA A 488 7.01 5.97 26.35
CA ALA A 488 7.02 7.43 26.52
C ALA A 488 5.63 8.07 26.36
N SER A 489 4.74 7.47 25.56
CA SER A 489 3.33 7.88 25.44
C SER A 489 2.43 7.35 26.59
N GLY A 490 2.99 6.60 27.53
CA GLY A 490 2.26 5.99 28.65
C GLY A 490 1.60 4.65 28.33
N ARG A 491 2.07 3.93 27.30
CA ARG A 491 1.61 2.59 26.89
C ARG A 491 2.76 1.58 27.03
N GLU A 492 2.79 0.86 28.14
CA GLU A 492 3.88 -0.09 28.41
C GLU A 492 3.67 -1.42 27.70
N TYR A 493 4.56 -1.79 26.78
CA TYR A 493 4.60 -3.10 26.14
C TYR A 493 5.94 -3.79 26.39
N SER A 494 5.91 -5.11 26.52
CA SER A 494 7.10 -5.94 26.32
C SER A 494 7.37 -6.12 24.82
N ARG A 495 8.63 -6.45 24.48
CA ARG A 495 9.01 -6.74 23.09
C ARG A 495 8.26 -7.96 22.53
N ASP A 496 8.02 -8.97 23.36
CA ASP A 496 7.30 -10.18 22.94
C ASP A 496 5.82 -9.92 22.68
N GLU A 497 5.17 -9.05 23.47
CA GLU A 497 3.78 -8.65 23.18
C GLU A 497 3.63 -7.97 21.83
N LEU A 498 4.56 -7.09 21.44
CA LEU A 498 4.54 -6.43 20.13
C LEU A 498 4.86 -7.40 19.00
N ARG A 499 5.83 -8.29 19.20
CA ARG A 499 6.14 -9.37 18.25
C ARG A 499 4.92 -10.26 18.00
N ASP A 500 4.20 -10.63 19.04
CA ASP A 500 2.98 -11.43 18.93
C ASP A 500 1.82 -10.62 18.34
N ALA A 501 1.74 -9.30 18.57
CA ALA A 501 0.79 -8.43 17.88
C ALA A 501 1.02 -8.44 16.36
N GLY A 502 2.27 -8.37 15.89
CA GLY A 502 2.58 -8.48 14.46
C GLY A 502 2.08 -9.79 13.84
N ARG A 503 2.35 -10.92 14.51
CA ARG A 503 1.87 -12.26 14.09
C ARG A 503 0.34 -12.36 14.10
N ARG A 504 -0.30 -11.82 15.15
CA ARG A 504 -1.75 -11.77 15.32
C ARG A 504 -2.41 -10.98 14.20
N ILE A 505 -1.92 -9.77 13.91
CA ILE A 505 -2.49 -8.90 12.88
C ILE A 505 -2.37 -9.54 11.49
N TRP A 506 -1.19 -10.07 11.14
CA TRP A 506 -1.02 -10.75 9.85
C TRP A 506 -1.95 -11.97 9.71
N THR A 507 -2.11 -12.75 10.78
CA THR A 507 -3.00 -13.92 10.79
C THR A 507 -4.47 -13.52 10.75
N LEU A 508 -4.87 -12.45 11.46
CA LEU A 508 -6.23 -11.92 11.41
C LEU A 508 -6.62 -11.50 10.00
N VAL A 509 -5.71 -10.83 9.29
CA VAL A 509 -5.95 -10.46 7.89
C VAL A 509 -6.03 -11.70 6.99
N ARG A 510 -5.20 -12.72 7.22
CA ARG A 510 -5.35 -14.00 6.50
C ARG A 510 -6.72 -14.63 6.75
N LEU A 511 -7.20 -14.66 7.99
CA LEU A 511 -8.53 -15.18 8.33
C LEU A 511 -9.63 -14.38 7.61
N PHE A 512 -9.51 -13.05 7.55
CA PHE A 512 -10.46 -12.21 6.81
C PHE A 512 -10.50 -12.62 5.33
N ASN A 513 -9.34 -12.72 4.68
CA ASN A 513 -9.28 -13.11 3.27
C ASN A 513 -9.84 -14.53 3.07
N VAL A 514 -9.50 -15.47 3.95
CA VAL A 514 -10.00 -16.84 3.89
C VAL A 514 -11.53 -16.89 4.00
N ARG A 515 -12.11 -16.09 4.91
CA ARG A 515 -13.57 -15.90 5.03
C ARG A 515 -14.18 -15.34 3.74
N GLU A 516 -13.47 -14.47 3.03
CA GLU A 516 -13.87 -13.94 1.72
C GLU A 516 -13.57 -14.88 0.54
N GLY A 517 -13.10 -16.10 0.80
CA GLY A 517 -12.91 -17.15 -0.21
C GLY A 517 -11.49 -17.32 -0.74
N PHE A 518 -10.50 -16.62 -0.18
CA PHE A 518 -9.10 -16.79 -0.59
C PHE A 518 -8.52 -18.11 -0.08
N THR A 519 -7.77 -18.78 -0.94
CA THR A 519 -7.14 -20.07 -0.69
C THR A 519 -5.67 -20.04 -1.10
N ARG A 520 -4.99 -21.19 -0.98
CA ARG A 520 -3.66 -21.37 -1.57
C ARG A 520 -3.59 -21.04 -3.07
N ALA A 521 -4.66 -21.28 -3.84
CA ALA A 521 -4.67 -21.00 -5.28
C ALA A 521 -4.44 -19.51 -5.59
N ASP A 522 -4.77 -18.62 -4.64
CA ASP A 522 -4.57 -17.18 -4.76
C ASP A 522 -3.17 -16.72 -4.35
N ASP A 523 -2.34 -17.63 -3.83
CA ASP A 523 -0.91 -17.43 -3.53
C ASP A 523 -0.02 -18.04 -4.65
N GLU A 524 -0.59 -18.35 -5.82
CA GLU A 524 0.12 -18.94 -6.96
C GLU A 524 1.04 -17.95 -7.68
N LEU A 525 2.03 -18.51 -8.39
CA LEU A 525 2.96 -17.77 -9.22
C LEU A 525 2.37 -17.45 -10.62
N PRO A 526 2.33 -16.17 -11.03
CA PRO A 526 1.94 -15.78 -12.38
C PRO A 526 2.73 -16.50 -13.48
N THR A 527 2.04 -16.84 -14.58
CA THR A 527 2.62 -17.61 -15.69
C THR A 527 3.79 -16.88 -16.34
N ALA A 528 3.75 -15.55 -16.38
CA ALA A 528 4.79 -14.68 -16.91
C ALA A 528 6.18 -14.97 -16.29
N PHE A 529 6.23 -15.26 -14.98
CA PHE A 529 7.49 -15.49 -14.28
C PHE A 529 8.14 -16.84 -14.57
N ARG A 530 7.42 -17.74 -15.25
CA ARG A 530 7.95 -19.03 -15.72
C ARG A 530 8.78 -18.87 -17.00
N ARG A 531 8.61 -17.76 -17.73
CA ARG A 531 9.36 -17.47 -18.96
C ARG A 531 10.71 -16.84 -18.59
N PRO A 532 11.83 -17.29 -19.19
CA PRO A 532 13.14 -16.74 -18.88
C PRO A 532 13.27 -15.28 -19.33
N LEU A 533 13.99 -14.48 -18.55
CA LEU A 533 14.44 -13.16 -18.97
C LEU A 533 15.37 -13.28 -20.19
N THR A 534 15.23 -12.38 -21.17
CA THR A 534 15.96 -12.45 -22.44
C THR A 534 17.30 -11.72 -22.43
N GLY A 535 17.51 -10.76 -21.51
CA GLY A 535 18.69 -9.91 -21.46
C GLY A 535 19.07 -9.46 -20.04
N GLY A 536 20.19 -8.76 -19.93
CA GLY A 536 20.68 -8.16 -18.70
C GLY A 536 21.34 -9.10 -17.67
N PRO A 537 21.70 -8.58 -16.49
CA PRO A 537 22.36 -9.33 -15.41
C PRO A 537 21.56 -10.53 -14.88
N ALA A 538 20.27 -10.60 -15.17
CA ALA A 538 19.40 -11.72 -14.82
C ALA A 538 18.95 -12.54 -16.06
N ALA A 539 19.60 -12.40 -17.21
CA ALA A 539 19.30 -13.16 -18.42
C ALA A 539 19.25 -14.68 -18.17
N GLY A 540 18.27 -15.35 -18.76
CA GLY A 540 18.02 -16.78 -18.61
C GLY A 540 17.33 -17.18 -17.30
N ARG A 541 17.21 -16.28 -16.32
CA ARG A 541 16.52 -16.56 -15.06
C ARG A 541 15.01 -16.66 -15.26
N ARG A 542 14.43 -17.63 -14.58
CA ARG A 542 12.99 -17.90 -14.49
C ARG A 542 12.72 -18.49 -13.12
N ILE A 543 11.46 -18.49 -12.71
CA ILE A 543 11.04 -19.16 -11.49
C ILE A 543 10.51 -20.55 -11.83
N ASP A 544 11.13 -21.58 -11.25
CA ASP A 544 10.67 -22.96 -11.36
C ASP A 544 9.39 -23.14 -10.53
N ALA A 545 8.29 -23.55 -11.17
CA ALA A 545 6.99 -23.69 -10.51
C ALA A 545 7.05 -24.69 -9.34
N ALA A 546 7.69 -25.85 -9.53
CA ALA A 546 7.81 -26.85 -8.47
C ALA A 546 8.69 -26.35 -7.31
N GLY A 547 9.75 -25.60 -7.60
CA GLY A 547 10.58 -24.92 -6.62
C GLY A 547 9.83 -23.86 -5.84
N PHE A 548 8.97 -23.10 -6.51
CA PHE A 548 8.13 -22.11 -5.87
C PHE A 548 7.09 -22.75 -4.93
N GLU A 549 6.43 -23.83 -5.34
CA GLU A 549 5.50 -24.56 -4.46
C GLU A 549 6.18 -25.04 -3.18
N ARG A 550 7.40 -25.59 -3.27
CA ARG A 550 8.16 -25.99 -2.07
C ARG A 550 8.53 -24.81 -1.17
N LEU A 551 8.78 -23.63 -1.76
CA LEU A 551 9.06 -22.40 -1.01
C LEU A 551 7.79 -21.90 -0.30
N LEU A 552 6.63 -22.01 -0.97
CA LEU A 552 5.32 -21.67 -0.41
C LEU A 552 4.92 -22.61 0.73
N ASP A 553 5.16 -23.92 0.59
CA ASP A 553 4.99 -24.92 1.66
C ASP A 553 5.83 -24.57 2.88
N ALA A 554 7.11 -24.24 2.67
CA ALA A 554 8.01 -23.84 3.75
C ALA A 554 7.53 -22.55 4.44
N TYR A 555 6.94 -21.61 3.71
CA TYR A 555 6.33 -20.41 4.27
C TYR A 555 5.12 -20.74 5.16
N TYR A 556 4.18 -21.57 4.70
CA TYR A 556 3.02 -21.96 5.49
C TYR A 556 3.41 -22.76 6.74
N ALA A 557 4.35 -23.70 6.61
CA ALA A 557 4.89 -24.44 7.74
C ALA A 557 5.53 -23.49 8.78
N ALA A 558 6.31 -22.49 8.34
CA ALA A 558 6.90 -21.49 9.23
C ALA A 558 5.88 -20.55 9.88
N ARG A 559 4.71 -20.36 9.25
CA ARG A 559 3.55 -19.65 9.82
C ARG A 559 2.77 -20.52 10.83
N GLY A 560 2.96 -21.83 10.82
CA GLY A 560 2.12 -22.81 11.54
C GLY A 560 0.76 -23.02 10.87
N TRP A 561 0.64 -22.70 9.59
CA TRP A 561 -0.56 -22.88 8.77
C TRP A 561 -0.56 -24.26 8.11
N GLY A 562 -1.72 -24.72 7.65
CA GLY A 562 -1.85 -25.95 6.87
C GLY A 562 -1.21 -25.81 5.49
N ASP A 563 -1.01 -26.95 4.81
CA ASP A 563 -0.52 -26.98 3.42
C ASP A 563 -1.53 -26.34 2.43
N ASP A 564 -2.78 -26.21 2.85
CA ASP A 564 -3.86 -25.45 2.20
C ASP A 564 -3.73 -23.92 2.37
N GLY A 565 -2.72 -23.46 3.11
CA GLY A 565 -2.49 -22.05 3.40
C GLY A 565 -3.47 -21.45 4.42
N LEU A 566 -4.25 -22.27 5.13
CA LEU A 566 -5.20 -21.82 6.14
C LEU A 566 -4.56 -21.83 7.54
N PRO A 567 -4.81 -20.82 8.38
CA PRO A 567 -4.42 -20.88 9.78
C PRO A 567 -5.01 -22.11 10.50
N THR A 568 -4.22 -22.72 11.38
CA THR A 568 -4.66 -23.88 12.18
C THR A 568 -5.38 -23.43 13.46
N PRO A 569 -6.25 -24.26 14.07
CA PRO A 569 -6.86 -23.97 15.37
C PRO A 569 -5.82 -23.65 16.46
N GLU A 570 -4.66 -24.29 16.44
CA GLU A 570 -3.58 -24.02 17.40
C GLU A 570 -3.03 -22.59 17.24
N VAL A 571 -2.80 -22.14 15.99
CA VAL A 571 -2.37 -20.76 15.72
C VAL A 571 -3.42 -19.76 16.19
N VAL A 572 -4.70 -20.03 15.90
CA VAL A 572 -5.83 -19.17 16.29
C VAL A 572 -5.90 -19.02 17.81
N GLU A 573 -5.82 -20.12 18.55
CA GLU A 573 -5.84 -20.10 20.02
C GLU A 573 -4.61 -19.37 20.57
N ARG A 574 -3.41 -19.73 20.09
CA ARG A 574 -2.14 -19.12 20.54
C ARG A 574 -2.10 -17.62 20.34
N LEU A 575 -2.68 -17.11 19.25
CA LEU A 575 -2.72 -15.68 18.94
C LEU A 575 -3.95 -14.98 19.53
N GLY A 576 -4.86 -15.69 20.20
CA GLY A 576 -6.05 -15.11 20.81
C GLY A 576 -7.09 -14.65 19.78
N LEU A 577 -7.21 -15.36 18.66
CA LEU A 577 -8.12 -15.04 17.55
C LEU A 577 -9.41 -15.88 17.56
N ALA A 578 -9.64 -16.68 18.61
CA ALA A 578 -10.82 -17.55 18.68
C ALA A 578 -12.16 -16.77 18.64
N ASP A 579 -12.18 -15.50 19.06
CA ASP A 579 -13.40 -14.68 19.03
C ASP A 579 -13.79 -14.16 17.64
N VAL A 580 -12.91 -14.25 16.64
CA VAL A 580 -13.22 -13.84 15.26
C VAL A 580 -13.51 -15.02 14.34
N VAL A 581 -13.21 -16.25 14.75
CA VAL A 581 -13.47 -17.43 13.91
C VAL A 581 -14.91 -17.91 14.12
N ASP A 582 -15.64 -17.98 13.02
CA ASP A 582 -17.03 -18.46 12.95
C ASP A 582 -17.20 -19.53 11.85
N ALA A 583 -18.45 -19.89 11.54
CA ALA A 583 -18.74 -20.90 10.53
C ALA A 583 -18.34 -20.50 9.10
N ASP A 584 -18.19 -19.19 8.83
CA ASP A 584 -17.79 -18.65 7.54
C ASP A 584 -16.26 -18.54 7.42
N THR A 585 -15.53 -18.82 8.49
CA THR A 585 -14.06 -18.71 8.56
C THR A 585 -13.42 -20.09 8.65
N PRO A 586 -13.11 -20.75 7.51
CA PRO A 586 -12.50 -22.07 7.55
C PRO A 586 -11.09 -22.03 8.12
N LEU A 587 -10.74 -23.08 8.89
CA LEU A 587 -9.41 -23.33 9.42
C LEU A 587 -8.85 -24.63 8.82
N SER A 588 -7.52 -24.76 8.78
CA SER A 588 -6.90 -26.02 8.36
C SER A 588 -7.29 -27.16 9.30
N ALA A 589 -7.64 -28.31 8.72
CA ALA A 589 -7.92 -29.54 9.45
C ALA A 589 -6.64 -30.30 9.86
N ASP A 590 -5.52 -30.05 9.17
CA ASP A 590 -4.26 -30.76 9.36
C ASP A 590 -3.21 -29.86 10.05
N PRO A 591 -2.61 -30.30 11.18
CA PRO A 591 -1.37 -29.70 11.65
C PRO A 591 -0.25 -30.11 10.70
N THR A 592 0.43 -29.14 10.09
CA THR A 592 1.59 -29.37 9.22
C THR A 592 2.62 -30.25 9.94
N THR A 593 3.07 -31.34 9.32
CA THR A 593 4.19 -32.14 9.84
C THR A 593 5.50 -31.37 9.64
N ALA A 594 5.85 -30.49 10.59
CA ALA A 594 7.12 -29.80 10.57
C ALA A 594 8.29 -30.80 10.66
N PRO A 595 9.35 -30.68 9.84
CA PRO A 595 10.59 -31.39 10.12
C PRO A 595 11.14 -30.84 11.43
N THR A 596 11.38 -31.71 12.40
CA THR A 596 11.97 -31.38 13.69
C THR A 596 13.32 -30.68 13.47
N ALA A 597 13.34 -29.35 13.55
CA ALA A 597 14.57 -28.59 13.64
C ALA A 597 15.17 -28.86 15.02
N SER A 598 16.32 -29.52 15.03
CA SER A 598 17.13 -29.74 16.23
C SER A 598 17.38 -28.40 16.91
N THR A 599 16.95 -28.30 18.17
CA THR A 599 17.28 -27.19 19.07
C THR A 599 18.76 -27.24 19.42
N THR A 600 19.62 -26.79 18.51
CA THR A 600 20.96 -26.31 18.88
C THR A 600 20.89 -24.80 18.93
N ALA A 601 20.74 -24.28 20.15
CA ALA A 601 20.95 -22.89 20.45
C ALA A 601 22.38 -22.51 20.03
N HIS A 602 22.50 -21.78 18.93
CA HIS A 602 23.68 -20.98 18.65
C HIS A 602 23.35 -19.54 19.04
N PRO A 603 24.20 -18.88 19.84
CA PRO A 603 23.99 -17.48 20.18
C PRO A 603 24.15 -16.65 18.90
N GLU A 604 23.12 -15.88 18.57
CA GLU A 604 23.21 -14.80 17.59
C GLU A 604 24.19 -13.77 18.16
N THR A 605 25.40 -13.76 17.61
CA THR A 605 26.37 -12.70 17.85
C THR A 605 25.98 -11.50 16.99
N ASN A 606 25.83 -10.35 17.64
CA ASN A 606 25.94 -9.04 17.00
C ASN A 606 27.27 -9.00 16.24
N ASP A 607 27.22 -8.69 14.95
CA ASP A 607 28.35 -8.09 14.24
C ASP A 607 27.80 -6.90 13.44
N ASP A 608 28.28 -5.74 13.88
CA ASP A 608 28.40 -4.39 13.28
C ASP A 608 27.35 -3.84 12.30
#